data_AF-A0A6A5ZK84-F1
#
_entry.id   AF-A0A6A5ZK84-F1
#
_cell.length_a   1.000
_cell.length_b   1.000
_cell.length_c   1.000
_cell.angle_alpha   90.00
_cell.angle_beta   90.00
_cell.angle_gamma   90.00
#
_symmetry.space_group_name_H-M   'P 1'
#
loop_
_entity.id
_entity.type
_entity.pdbx_description
1 polymer ?
#
loop_
_entity_poly.entity_id
_entity_poly.type
_entity_poly.pdbx_seq_one_letter_code
_entity_poly.pdbx_strand_id
1 'polypeptide(L)'
;MPPPDSSRMVFAVAAVVSLASLSALLIKMLEQDVDIGVVDEFRHTNSAKIVKDTALRASGLLLIPALSLPFLIPVSYGLIPRTLWAGFLRAAHWILLFSITRNAPWEIATTVWSCAAASHVVFTIEATASITLLRRAFCIAVGLVSAHQTIALIPKSHRGGYWLLLFAIWPMISLLNDTSMIASLHSLPGGYLAAPPSSSGHPIEDLIVKAQIDFAQFIDSQSKTMHQASEEYRRRYLRDPPPGFEKWFAYAKSHDSIFIDEFDMINDDLKPFWNVSPKTLLESIDHVTQIQNDKFALRKRGFTNGEYHGQGGGWIVDDLGGLLQDVAKDLPNVEFAFDMVDEPREIISQGLLKAGGFSKPEFTSANHNSIWEQVIQPCQNSAHEASKSTVYDHGIPFVQDWSDTKDVCLHPEFEFMHGFFGSPETCILTSAPVPILSQGAPSTFADLMYPSPWYTAKYAQKVYNEDDDPPWEQKANNLYWAGRSTGSHSRNGSWNYSHRQRFVKLVQTLP
;
A
#
# COMPACT_ATOMS: atom_id res chain seq x y z
N MET A 1 -30.98 -10.75 -5.69
CA MET A 1 -30.32 -11.86 -6.39
C MET A 1 -29.35 -11.25 -7.39
N PRO A 2 -28.04 -11.46 -7.26
CA PRO A 2 -27.10 -11.06 -8.32
C PRO A 2 -27.31 -11.98 -9.54
N PRO A 3 -27.05 -11.51 -10.77
CA PRO A 3 -27.23 -12.31 -11.97
C PRO A 3 -26.25 -13.49 -11.98
N PRO A 4 -26.59 -14.61 -12.61
CA PRO A 4 -25.68 -15.73 -12.75
C PRO A 4 -24.43 -15.28 -13.53
N ASP A 5 -23.28 -15.55 -12.92
CA ASP A 5 -21.94 -15.28 -13.44
C ASP A 5 -21.77 -16.01 -14.79
N SER A 6 -21.92 -15.25 -15.88
CA SER A 6 -21.93 -15.74 -17.26
C SER A 6 -20.61 -16.44 -17.63
N SER A 7 -19.52 -16.13 -16.93
CA SER A 7 -18.23 -16.81 -17.05
C SER A 7 -18.35 -18.30 -16.68
N ARG A 8 -19.04 -18.62 -15.58
CA ARG A 8 -19.23 -20.01 -15.10
C ARG A 8 -20.04 -20.86 -16.07
N MET A 9 -21.00 -20.25 -16.76
CA MET A 9 -21.85 -20.95 -17.73
C MET A 9 -21.07 -21.32 -19.00
N VAL A 10 -20.19 -20.43 -19.49
CA VAL A 10 -19.32 -20.70 -20.64
C VAL A 10 -18.31 -21.81 -20.31
N PHE A 11 -17.74 -21.82 -19.11
CA PHE A 11 -16.81 -22.87 -18.68
C PHE A 11 -17.50 -24.23 -18.46
N ALA A 12 -18.73 -24.24 -17.95
CA ALA A 12 -19.52 -25.47 -17.84
C ALA A 12 -19.82 -26.08 -19.21
N VAL A 13 -20.16 -25.25 -20.21
CA VAL A 13 -20.40 -25.70 -21.59
C VAL A 13 -19.11 -26.23 -22.23
N ALA A 14 -17.98 -25.55 -22.07
CA ALA A 14 -16.69 -26.01 -22.60
C ALA A 14 -16.21 -27.33 -21.97
N ALA A 15 -16.42 -27.50 -20.65
CA ALA A 15 -16.10 -28.74 -19.95
C ALA A 15 -17.01 -29.91 -20.39
N VAL A 16 -18.31 -29.66 -20.59
CA VAL A 16 -19.28 -30.66 -21.07
C VAL A 16 -18.99 -31.07 -22.52
N VAL A 17 -18.67 -30.12 -23.40
CA VAL A 17 -18.29 -30.41 -24.79
C VAL A 17 -16.97 -31.21 -24.84
N SER A 18 -16.01 -30.88 -23.96
CA SER A 18 -14.75 -31.62 -23.85
C SER A 18 -14.97 -33.05 -23.33
N LEU A 19 -15.85 -33.24 -22.35
CA LEU A 19 -16.22 -34.56 -21.83
C LEU A 19 -16.98 -35.40 -22.86
N ALA A 20 -17.92 -34.79 -23.59
CA ALA A 20 -18.68 -35.46 -24.65
C ALA A 20 -17.76 -35.91 -25.80
N SER A 21 -16.78 -35.07 -26.15
CA SER A 21 -15.77 -35.39 -27.18
C SER A 21 -14.85 -36.52 -26.72
N LEU A 22 -14.40 -36.51 -25.45
CA LEU A 22 -13.59 -37.58 -24.87
C LEU A 22 -14.36 -38.91 -24.79
N SER A 23 -15.65 -38.85 -24.44
CA SER A 23 -16.53 -40.01 -24.32
C SER A 23 -16.82 -40.63 -25.69
N ALA A 24 -17.09 -39.81 -26.72
CA ALA A 24 -17.24 -40.26 -28.09
C ALA A 24 -15.95 -40.89 -28.65
N LEU A 25 -14.78 -40.36 -28.25
CA LEU A 25 -13.48 -40.95 -28.60
C LEU A 25 -13.28 -42.32 -27.93
N LEU A 26 -13.66 -42.44 -26.66
CA LEU A 26 -13.56 -43.68 -25.90
C LEU A 26 -14.46 -44.77 -26.48
N ILE A 27 -15.69 -44.41 -26.87
CA ILE A 27 -16.64 -45.31 -27.54
C ILE A 27 -16.07 -45.78 -28.88
N LYS A 28 -15.45 -44.89 -29.65
CA LYS A 28 -14.87 -45.25 -30.95
C LYS A 28 -13.61 -46.13 -30.83
N MET A 29 -12.85 -45.98 -29.73
CA MET A 29 -11.74 -46.89 -29.40
C MET A 29 -12.25 -48.27 -28.96
N LEU A 30 -13.34 -48.32 -28.21
CA LEU A 30 -13.98 -49.57 -27.77
C LEU A 30 -14.70 -50.30 -28.91
N GLU A 31 -15.31 -49.59 -29.86
CA GLU A 31 -15.92 -50.18 -31.05
C GLU A 31 -14.88 -50.79 -32.00
N GLN A 32 -13.63 -50.33 -31.99
CA GLN A 32 -12.53 -50.95 -32.74
C GLN A 32 -11.99 -52.24 -32.10
N ASP A 33 -12.38 -52.56 -30.86
CA ASP A 33 -11.92 -53.74 -30.11
C ASP A 33 -12.88 -54.94 -30.18
N VAL A 34 -14.00 -54.86 -30.91
CA VAL A 34 -15.00 -55.95 -30.97
C VAL A 34 -14.69 -57.02 -32.03
N ASP A 35 -13.76 -56.79 -32.97
CA ASP A 35 -13.34 -57.82 -33.93
C ASP A 35 -12.11 -58.60 -33.47
N ILE A 36 -12.42 -59.71 -32.78
CA ILE A 36 -11.77 -61.04 -32.74
C ILE A 36 -10.23 -61.09 -32.70
N GLY A 37 -9.72 -61.61 -31.58
CA GLY A 37 -8.85 -62.78 -31.54
C GLY A 37 -7.44 -62.70 -32.13
N VAL A 38 -6.47 -63.11 -31.31
CA VAL A 38 -5.07 -63.43 -31.61
C VAL A 38 -4.08 -62.26 -31.47
N VAL A 39 -3.09 -62.56 -30.63
CA VAL A 39 -1.93 -61.79 -30.15
C VAL A 39 -1.07 -61.26 -31.30
N ASP A 40 -0.66 -59.97 -31.26
CA ASP A 40 0.76 -59.64 -31.46
C ASP A 40 1.20 -58.21 -31.07
N GLU A 41 2.48 -58.14 -30.72
CA GLU A 41 3.31 -57.05 -30.16
C GLU A 41 3.37 -55.75 -31.01
N PHE A 42 2.71 -55.72 -32.16
CA PHE A 42 2.75 -54.62 -33.15
C PHE A 42 1.69 -53.52 -32.93
N ARG A 43 0.67 -53.74 -32.07
CA ARG A 43 -0.40 -52.73 -31.82
C ARG A 43 -0.04 -51.65 -30.79
N HIS A 44 0.89 -51.91 -29.86
CA HIS A 44 1.26 -50.94 -28.81
C HIS A 44 2.05 -49.72 -29.31
N THR A 45 2.62 -49.78 -30.51
CA THR A 45 3.38 -48.66 -31.12
C THR A 45 2.49 -47.64 -31.82
N ASN A 46 1.27 -48.02 -32.26
CA ASN A 46 0.38 -47.09 -32.97
C ASN A 46 -0.48 -46.23 -32.05
N SER A 47 -0.98 -46.78 -30.94
CA SER A 47 -1.79 -46.04 -29.96
C SER A 47 -0.98 -44.95 -29.24
N ALA A 48 0.27 -45.21 -28.88
CA ALA A 48 1.16 -44.21 -28.28
C ALA A 48 1.50 -43.04 -29.24
N LYS A 49 1.65 -43.31 -30.54
CA LYS A 49 1.90 -42.29 -31.56
C LYS A 49 0.65 -41.43 -31.81
N ILE A 50 -0.52 -42.06 -31.88
CA ILE A 50 -1.81 -41.37 -32.04
C ILE A 50 -2.10 -40.46 -30.83
N VAL A 51 -1.85 -40.94 -29.60
CA VAL A 51 -2.05 -40.13 -28.38
C VAL A 51 -1.07 -38.97 -28.32
N LYS A 52 0.21 -39.17 -28.68
CA LYS A 52 1.22 -38.11 -28.73
C LYS A 52 0.88 -37.03 -29.76
N ASP A 53 0.52 -37.41 -30.99
CA ASP A 53 0.13 -36.47 -32.05
C ASP A 53 -1.18 -35.74 -31.70
N THR A 54 -2.12 -36.42 -31.04
CA THR A 54 -3.40 -35.81 -30.61
C THR A 54 -3.22 -34.87 -29.43
N ALA A 55 -2.35 -35.19 -28.46
CA ALA A 55 -2.02 -34.31 -27.33
C ALA A 55 -1.30 -33.02 -27.79
N LEU A 56 -0.40 -33.13 -28.77
CA LEU A 56 0.25 -31.98 -29.40
C LEU A 56 -0.75 -31.09 -30.16
N ARG A 57 -1.70 -31.69 -30.90
CA ARG A 57 -2.76 -30.94 -31.60
C ARG A 57 -3.75 -30.28 -30.63
N ALA A 58 -4.15 -30.97 -29.56
CA ALA A 58 -5.02 -30.41 -28.53
C ALA A 58 -4.34 -29.25 -27.76
N SER A 59 -3.04 -29.36 -27.49
CA SER A 59 -2.25 -28.28 -26.88
C SER A 59 -2.14 -27.06 -27.79
N GLY A 60 -1.96 -27.27 -29.10
CA GLY A 60 -1.98 -26.19 -30.10
C GLY A 60 -3.35 -25.51 -30.24
N LEU A 61 -4.45 -26.28 -30.17
CA LEU A 61 -5.82 -25.75 -30.23
C LEU A 61 -6.21 -24.97 -28.96
N LEU A 62 -5.63 -25.28 -27.80
CA LEU A 62 -5.84 -24.54 -26.54
C LEU A 62 -5.05 -23.22 -26.47
N LEU A 63 -4.00 -23.07 -27.27
CA LEU A 63 -3.21 -21.84 -27.42
C LEU A 63 -3.99 -20.73 -28.14
N ILE A 64 -4.88 -21.09 -29.07
CA ILE A 64 -5.69 -20.16 -29.85
C ILE A 64 -6.65 -19.34 -28.95
N PRO A 65 -7.51 -19.95 -28.10
CA PRO A 65 -8.34 -19.19 -27.17
C PRO A 65 -7.51 -18.48 -26.10
N ALA A 66 -6.38 -19.03 -25.63
CA ALA A 66 -5.53 -18.37 -24.63
C ALA A 66 -4.92 -17.03 -25.13
N LEU A 67 -4.62 -16.93 -26.43
CA LEU A 67 -4.08 -15.73 -27.06
C LEU A 67 -5.17 -14.75 -27.56
N SER A 68 -6.39 -15.23 -27.83
CA SER A 68 -7.49 -14.42 -28.39
C SER A 68 -8.54 -13.95 -27.38
N LEU A 69 -8.77 -14.67 -26.27
CA LEU A 69 -9.71 -14.26 -25.21
C LEU A 69 -9.40 -12.89 -24.56
N PRO A 70 -8.14 -12.48 -24.35
CA PRO A 70 -7.83 -11.20 -23.71
C PRO A 70 -8.29 -9.98 -24.53
N PHE A 71 -8.52 -10.15 -25.83
CA PHE A 71 -8.99 -9.08 -26.73
C PHE A 71 -10.51 -8.97 -26.81
N LEU A 72 -11.26 -9.97 -26.34
CA LEU A 72 -12.73 -10.02 -26.43
C LEU A 72 -13.43 -9.80 -25.08
N ILE A 73 -12.78 -10.09 -23.95
CA ILE A 73 -13.32 -9.89 -22.59
C ILE A 73 -12.15 -9.53 -21.64
N PRO A 74 -12.25 -8.49 -20.79
CA PRO A 74 -11.19 -8.16 -19.83
C PRO A 74 -11.15 -9.22 -18.73
N VAL A 75 -10.22 -10.19 -18.85
CA VAL A 75 -9.98 -11.23 -17.84
C VAL A 75 -8.65 -10.94 -17.13
N SER A 76 -8.65 -11.08 -15.81
CA SER A 76 -7.47 -10.85 -14.95
C SER A 76 -6.25 -11.69 -15.39
N TYR A 77 -5.11 -11.03 -15.63
CA TYR A 77 -3.87 -11.59 -16.19
C TYR A 77 -3.26 -12.76 -15.38
N GLY A 78 -3.67 -12.96 -14.13
CA GLY A 78 -3.17 -14.04 -13.27
C GLY A 78 -3.76 -15.44 -13.53
N LEU A 79 -4.85 -15.56 -14.31
CA LEU A 79 -5.53 -16.85 -14.52
C LEU A 79 -4.99 -17.69 -15.67
N ILE A 80 -4.41 -17.05 -16.70
CA ILE A 80 -3.90 -17.72 -17.92
C ILE A 80 -2.72 -18.67 -17.61
N PRO A 81 -1.73 -18.30 -16.76
CA PRO A 81 -0.65 -19.22 -16.40
C PRO A 81 -1.15 -20.47 -15.67
N ARG A 82 -2.19 -20.33 -14.84
CA ARG A 82 -2.75 -21.44 -14.05
C ARG A 82 -3.47 -22.47 -14.92
N THR A 83 -4.22 -22.03 -15.93
CA THR A 83 -4.93 -22.94 -16.85
C THR A 83 -3.96 -23.66 -17.79
N LEU A 84 -2.92 -22.98 -18.29
CA LEU A 84 -1.85 -23.59 -19.08
C LEU A 84 -1.08 -24.64 -18.26
N TRP A 85 -0.77 -24.33 -17.00
CA TRP A 85 -0.11 -25.28 -16.08
C TRP A 85 -0.96 -26.52 -15.79
N ALA A 86 -2.27 -26.34 -15.54
CA ALA A 86 -3.20 -27.44 -15.35
C ALA A 86 -3.34 -28.32 -16.61
N GLY A 87 -3.33 -27.71 -17.80
CA GLY A 87 -3.34 -28.43 -19.08
C GLY A 87 -2.07 -29.28 -19.28
N PHE A 88 -0.90 -28.72 -18.97
CA PHE A 88 0.38 -29.42 -19.02
C PHE A 88 0.41 -30.63 -18.08
N LEU A 89 -0.03 -30.47 -16.82
CA LEU A 89 -0.09 -31.54 -15.84
C LEU A 89 -1.02 -32.68 -16.27
N ARG A 90 -2.17 -32.35 -16.88
CA ARG A 90 -3.09 -33.38 -17.43
C ARG A 90 -2.47 -34.14 -18.60
N ALA A 91 -1.74 -33.45 -19.49
CA ALA A 91 -1.03 -34.11 -20.59
C ALA A 91 0.07 -35.04 -20.07
N ALA A 92 0.86 -34.60 -19.09
CA ALA A 92 1.89 -35.41 -18.45
C ALA A 92 1.31 -36.65 -17.75
N HIS A 93 0.15 -36.51 -17.07
CA HIS A 93 -0.56 -37.61 -16.44
C HIS A 93 -0.94 -38.72 -17.44
N TRP A 94 -1.53 -38.35 -18.59
CA TRP A 94 -1.90 -39.32 -19.62
C TRP A 94 -0.68 -40.01 -20.23
N ILE A 95 0.41 -39.27 -20.50
CA ILE A 95 1.65 -39.84 -21.05
C ILE A 95 2.28 -40.86 -20.07
N LEU A 96 2.26 -40.57 -18.77
CA LEU A 96 2.79 -41.46 -17.74
C LEU A 96 1.92 -42.71 -17.56
N LEU A 97 0.59 -42.54 -17.57
CA LEU A 97 -0.37 -43.65 -17.49
C LEU A 97 -0.15 -44.66 -18.62
N PHE A 98 -0.07 -44.19 -19.85
CA PHE A 98 0.18 -45.03 -21.03
C PHE A 98 1.56 -45.71 -21.01
N SER A 99 2.56 -45.07 -20.39
CA SER A 99 3.89 -45.66 -20.22
C SER A 99 3.89 -46.81 -19.21
N ILE A 100 3.05 -46.73 -18.17
CA ILE A 100 2.94 -47.75 -17.11
C ILE A 100 2.11 -48.95 -17.58
N THR A 101 1.01 -48.70 -18.30
CA THR A 101 0.17 -49.77 -18.87
C THR A 101 0.86 -50.55 -19.99
N ARG A 102 2.06 -50.13 -20.40
CA ARG A 102 2.92 -50.89 -21.31
C ARG A 102 3.56 -52.11 -20.64
N ASN A 103 3.69 -52.08 -19.31
CA ASN A 103 4.35 -53.13 -18.51
C ASN A 103 3.47 -53.65 -17.36
N ALA A 104 2.20 -53.23 -17.28
CA ALA A 104 1.27 -53.57 -16.22
C ALA A 104 -0.19 -53.59 -16.73
N PRO A 105 -1.08 -54.39 -16.13
CA PRO A 105 -2.44 -54.63 -16.65
C PRO A 105 -3.36 -53.40 -16.48
N TRP A 106 -4.33 -53.21 -17.39
CA TRP A 106 -5.12 -51.96 -17.56
C TRP A 106 -6.02 -51.62 -16.36
N GLU A 107 -6.27 -52.59 -15.49
CA GLU A 107 -6.97 -52.49 -14.21
C GLU A 107 -6.28 -51.51 -13.24
N ILE A 108 -4.99 -51.25 -13.44
CA ILE A 108 -4.22 -50.23 -12.70
C ILE A 108 -4.66 -48.81 -13.06
N ALA A 109 -5.17 -48.59 -14.27
CA ALA A 109 -5.53 -47.27 -14.76
C ALA A 109 -6.72 -46.66 -14.00
N THR A 110 -7.69 -47.47 -13.57
CA THR A 110 -8.85 -47.02 -12.78
C THR A 110 -8.43 -46.51 -11.40
N THR A 111 -7.41 -47.11 -10.81
CA THR A 111 -6.84 -46.73 -9.51
C THR A 111 -6.05 -45.43 -9.62
N VAL A 112 -5.25 -45.29 -10.68
CA VAL A 112 -4.51 -44.06 -10.98
C VAL A 112 -5.47 -42.89 -11.28
N TRP A 113 -6.56 -43.15 -12.01
CA TRP A 113 -7.58 -42.14 -12.32
C TRP A 113 -8.35 -41.71 -11.06
N SER A 114 -8.67 -42.64 -10.17
CA SER A 114 -9.30 -42.34 -8.87
C SER A 114 -8.40 -41.49 -7.97
N CYS A 115 -7.10 -41.76 -7.94
CA CYS A 115 -6.11 -40.94 -7.20
C CYS A 115 -5.95 -39.53 -7.80
N ALA A 116 -5.98 -39.40 -9.12
CA ALA A 116 -5.90 -38.11 -9.81
C ALA A 116 -7.17 -37.27 -9.63
N ALA A 117 -8.35 -37.89 -9.71
CA ALA A 117 -9.64 -37.24 -9.47
C ALA A 117 -9.78 -36.75 -8.01
N ALA A 118 -9.33 -37.56 -7.04
CA ALA A 118 -9.25 -37.16 -5.63
C ALA A 118 -8.36 -35.93 -5.43
N SER A 119 -7.27 -35.82 -6.18
CA SER A 119 -6.35 -34.67 -6.14
C SER A 119 -6.98 -33.41 -6.76
N HIS A 120 -7.80 -33.53 -7.81
CA HIS A 120 -8.45 -32.38 -8.47
C HIS A 120 -9.51 -31.69 -7.59
N VAL A 121 -10.23 -32.43 -6.74
CA VAL A 121 -11.23 -31.87 -5.81
C VAL A 121 -10.58 -30.99 -4.72
N VAL A 122 -9.29 -31.17 -4.45
CA VAL A 122 -8.54 -30.37 -3.46
C VAL A 122 -8.18 -28.97 -3.99
N PHE A 123 -8.03 -28.82 -5.31
CA PHE A 123 -7.56 -27.58 -5.96
C PHE A 123 -8.67 -26.65 -6.46
N THR A 124 -9.93 -27.07 -6.43
CA THR A 124 -11.06 -26.24 -6.89
C THR A 124 -12.10 -26.07 -5.79
N ILE A 125 -12.26 -24.82 -5.33
CA ILE A 125 -13.41 -24.17 -4.64
C ILE A 125 -13.05 -23.59 -3.26
N GLU A 126 -13.22 -22.27 -3.16
CA GLU A 126 -13.35 -21.46 -1.95
C GLU A 126 -14.60 -21.88 -1.15
N ALA A 127 -14.44 -22.24 0.13
CA ALA A 127 -15.36 -21.91 1.24
C ALA A 127 -15.02 -22.70 2.52
N THR A 128 -14.78 -21.95 3.61
CA THR A 128 -14.83 -22.33 5.05
C THR A 128 -14.05 -23.58 5.51
N ALA A 129 -13.03 -23.34 6.34
CA ALA A 129 -11.95 -24.26 6.72
C ALA A 129 -12.37 -25.64 7.28
N SER A 130 -13.50 -25.74 8.00
CA SER A 130 -13.85 -26.96 8.74
C SER A 130 -14.44 -28.08 7.86
N ILE A 131 -15.21 -27.72 6.82
CA ILE A 131 -15.84 -28.69 5.91
C ILE A 131 -14.83 -29.20 4.87
N THR A 132 -13.81 -28.39 4.55
CA THR A 132 -12.78 -28.72 3.58
C THR A 132 -11.81 -29.78 4.09
N LEU A 133 -11.40 -29.72 5.37
CA LEU A 133 -10.45 -30.68 5.95
C LEU A 133 -11.01 -32.10 6.01
N LEU A 134 -12.26 -32.25 6.47
CA LEU A 134 -12.92 -33.55 6.59
C LEU A 134 -13.12 -34.22 5.22
N ARG A 135 -13.52 -33.44 4.21
CA ARG A 135 -13.71 -33.91 2.84
C ARG A 135 -12.38 -34.32 2.18
N ARG A 136 -11.30 -33.58 2.45
CA ARG A 136 -9.94 -33.89 1.95
C ARG A 136 -9.38 -35.17 2.58
N ALA A 137 -9.52 -35.32 3.89
CA ALA A 137 -9.14 -36.54 4.61
C ALA A 137 -9.88 -37.78 4.06
N PHE A 138 -11.17 -37.64 3.75
CA PHE A 138 -11.97 -38.71 3.15
C PHE A 138 -11.47 -39.10 1.75
N CYS A 139 -11.18 -38.12 0.89
CA CYS A 139 -10.65 -38.39 -0.45
C CYS A 139 -9.27 -39.08 -0.45
N ILE A 140 -8.39 -38.73 0.50
CA ILE A 140 -7.07 -39.37 0.67
C ILE A 140 -7.24 -40.81 1.18
N ALA A 141 -8.11 -41.02 2.16
CA ALA A 141 -8.39 -42.36 2.67
C ALA A 141 -8.91 -43.29 1.57
N VAL A 142 -9.82 -42.80 0.72
CA VAL A 142 -10.33 -43.56 -0.43
C VAL A 142 -9.21 -43.87 -1.43
N GLY A 143 -8.35 -42.89 -1.77
CA GLY A 143 -7.23 -43.10 -2.67
C GLY A 143 -6.22 -44.15 -2.17
N LEU A 144 -5.88 -44.12 -0.87
CA LEU A 144 -4.96 -45.07 -0.25
C LEU A 144 -5.54 -46.48 -0.15
N VAL A 145 -6.83 -46.60 0.19
CA VAL A 145 -7.53 -47.90 0.25
C VAL A 145 -7.63 -48.51 -1.15
N SER A 146 -7.98 -47.71 -2.18
CA SER A 146 -8.01 -48.19 -3.56
C SER A 146 -6.63 -48.60 -4.06
N ALA A 147 -5.57 -47.85 -3.74
CA ALA A 147 -4.20 -48.24 -4.08
C ALA A 147 -3.78 -49.55 -3.40
N HIS A 148 -4.12 -49.72 -2.12
CA HIS A 148 -3.82 -50.94 -1.37
C HIS A 148 -4.54 -52.18 -1.91
N GLN A 149 -5.84 -52.05 -2.21
CA GLN A 149 -6.63 -53.13 -2.81
C GLN A 149 -6.08 -53.55 -4.16
N THR A 150 -5.69 -52.60 -5.00
CA THR A 150 -5.13 -52.87 -6.33
C THR A 150 -3.74 -53.53 -6.23
N ILE A 151 -2.88 -53.10 -5.30
CA ILE A 151 -1.58 -53.75 -5.06
C ILE A 151 -1.75 -55.18 -4.55
N ALA A 152 -2.74 -55.44 -3.70
CA ALA A 152 -3.02 -56.79 -3.17
C ALA A 152 -3.53 -57.77 -4.25
N LEU A 153 -4.14 -57.25 -5.32
CA LEU A 153 -4.70 -58.03 -6.43
C LEU A 153 -3.69 -58.28 -7.58
N ILE A 154 -2.53 -57.60 -7.58
CA ILE A 154 -1.51 -57.76 -8.62
C ILE A 154 -0.54 -58.91 -8.27
N PRO A 155 -0.29 -59.86 -9.19
CA PRO A 155 0.67 -60.96 -8.95
C PRO A 155 2.09 -60.44 -8.68
N LYS A 156 2.78 -61.01 -7.68
CA LYS A 156 4.09 -60.56 -7.13
C LYS A 156 5.28 -60.51 -8.13
N SER A 157 5.07 -60.84 -9.39
CA SER A 157 6.10 -60.91 -10.44
C SER A 157 6.34 -59.59 -11.19
N HIS A 158 5.44 -58.60 -11.08
CA HIS A 158 5.55 -57.38 -11.89
C HIS A 158 6.04 -56.16 -11.09
N ARG A 159 7.13 -55.55 -11.59
CA ARG A 159 7.72 -54.29 -11.07
C ARG A 159 6.77 -53.07 -11.12
N GLY A 160 5.57 -53.21 -11.71
CA GLY A 160 4.54 -52.17 -11.79
C GLY A 160 3.95 -51.75 -10.44
N GLY A 161 4.00 -52.61 -9.41
CA GLY A 161 3.51 -52.27 -8.07
C GLY A 161 4.26 -51.10 -7.42
N TYR A 162 5.53 -50.89 -7.76
CA TYR A 162 6.32 -49.76 -7.24
C TYR A 162 5.98 -48.43 -7.91
N TRP A 163 5.50 -48.45 -9.16
CA TRP A 163 5.07 -47.23 -9.87
C TRP A 163 3.71 -46.73 -9.39
N LEU A 164 2.85 -47.61 -8.88
CA LEU A 164 1.59 -47.25 -8.22
C LEU A 164 1.79 -46.43 -6.94
N LEU A 165 2.87 -46.72 -6.19
CA LEU A 165 3.23 -45.96 -4.98
C LEU A 165 3.57 -44.50 -5.30
N LEU A 166 4.17 -44.22 -6.47
CA LEU A 166 4.46 -42.84 -6.90
C LEU A 166 3.18 -42.02 -7.18
N PHE A 167 2.07 -42.67 -7.55
CA PHE A 167 0.77 -41.98 -7.68
C PHE A 167 0.06 -41.77 -6.35
N ALA A 168 0.28 -42.63 -5.35
CA ALA A 168 -0.19 -42.39 -3.98
C ALA A 168 0.53 -41.19 -3.32
N ILE A 169 1.70 -40.81 -3.83
CA ILE A 169 2.42 -39.60 -3.40
C ILE A 169 1.78 -38.32 -3.97
N TRP A 170 1.04 -38.38 -5.08
CA TRP A 170 0.45 -37.17 -5.70
C TRP A 170 -0.63 -36.48 -4.84
N PRO A 171 -1.58 -37.20 -4.20
CA PRO A 171 -2.45 -36.64 -3.17
C PRO A 171 -1.68 -36.09 -1.95
N MET A 172 -0.53 -36.68 -1.63
CA MET A 172 0.33 -36.23 -0.52
C MET A 172 1.13 -34.96 -0.87
N ILE A 173 1.54 -34.78 -2.13
CA ILE A 173 2.14 -33.54 -2.65
C ILE A 173 1.10 -32.41 -2.67
N SER A 174 -0.19 -32.72 -2.90
CA SER A 174 -1.26 -31.74 -2.72
C SER A 174 -1.39 -31.24 -1.28
N LEU A 175 -0.98 -32.02 -0.28
CA LEU A 175 -0.87 -31.58 1.12
C LEU A 175 0.33 -30.65 1.34
N LEU A 176 1.41 -30.82 0.57
CA LEU A 176 2.61 -29.98 0.65
C LEU A 176 2.42 -28.61 -0.01
N ASN A 177 1.47 -28.49 -0.95
CA ASN A 177 1.16 -27.22 -1.62
C ASN A 177 0.11 -26.37 -0.85
N ASP A 178 -0.44 -26.88 0.26
CA ASP A 178 -1.22 -26.12 1.23
C ASP A 178 -0.37 -25.91 2.50
N THR A 179 0.28 -24.75 2.54
CA THR A 179 1.12 -24.22 3.61
C THR A 179 0.34 -23.99 4.90
N SER A 180 0.03 -25.06 5.63
CA SER A 180 -0.28 -25.00 7.08
C SER A 180 0.45 -26.04 7.93
N MET A 181 1.11 -27.04 7.32
CA MET A 181 1.99 -27.99 8.04
C MET A 181 3.49 -27.69 7.91
N ILE A 182 3.88 -26.67 7.13
CA ILE A 182 5.25 -26.11 7.20
C ILE A 182 5.40 -25.24 8.47
N ALA A 183 4.30 -24.70 9.02
CA ALA A 183 4.32 -23.91 10.26
C ALA A 183 4.84 -24.68 11.50
N SER A 184 4.75 -26.02 11.52
CA SER A 184 5.18 -26.83 12.67
C SER A 184 6.62 -27.36 12.56
N LEU A 185 7.33 -27.11 11.45
CA LEU A 185 8.72 -27.54 11.23
C LEU A 185 9.72 -26.37 11.16
N HIS A 186 9.29 -25.15 11.52
CA HIS A 186 10.13 -23.95 11.70
C HIS A 186 10.90 -23.94 13.05
N SER A 187 11.30 -25.11 13.56
CA SER A 187 12.25 -25.21 14.68
C SER A 187 13.72 -25.25 14.22
N LEU A 188 14.03 -24.76 13.02
CA LEU A 188 15.39 -24.47 12.55
C LEU A 188 15.47 -23.03 12.00
N PRO A 189 16.57 -22.32 12.26
CA PRO A 189 16.62 -20.86 12.27
C PRO A 189 16.77 -20.27 10.86
N GLY A 190 15.96 -19.26 10.56
CA GLY A 190 16.11 -18.37 9.40
C GLY A 190 15.02 -18.53 8.34
N GLY A 191 14.11 -17.56 8.25
CA GLY A 191 13.17 -17.42 7.13
C GLY A 191 11.78 -16.92 7.51
N TYR A 192 11.67 -15.59 7.68
CA TYR A 192 10.49 -14.71 7.70
C TYR A 192 9.22 -15.34 7.09
N LEU A 193 8.08 -15.43 7.79
CA LEU A 193 7.24 -14.32 8.23
C LEU A 193 6.66 -14.60 9.63
N ALA A 194 7.08 -13.80 10.60
CA ALA A 194 6.47 -13.77 11.92
C ALA A 194 5.08 -13.13 11.81
N ALA A 195 4.04 -13.87 12.16
CA ALA A 195 3.03 -13.26 13.01
C ALA A 195 3.75 -12.94 14.34
N PRO A 196 3.63 -11.73 14.91
CA PRO A 196 4.21 -11.46 16.22
C PRO A 196 3.66 -12.50 17.20
N PRO A 197 4.44 -12.91 18.21
CA PRO A 197 3.90 -13.71 19.30
C PRO A 197 2.66 -12.98 19.80
N SER A 198 1.60 -13.71 20.09
CA SER A 198 0.47 -13.20 20.85
C SER A 198 1.01 -12.58 22.14
N SER A 199 1.29 -11.27 22.12
CA SER A 199 1.31 -10.49 23.34
C SER A 199 -0.11 -10.63 23.85
N SER A 200 -0.27 -11.12 25.07
CA SER A 200 -1.56 -11.09 25.75
C SER A 200 -1.97 -9.66 26.14
N GLY A 201 -1.41 -8.65 25.45
CA GLY A 201 -1.44 -7.23 25.76
C GLY A 201 -2.24 -6.44 24.72
N HIS A 202 -2.59 -5.22 25.07
CA HIS A 202 -3.35 -4.33 24.21
C HIS A 202 -2.47 -3.85 23.02
N PRO A 203 -2.96 -3.69 21.79
CA PRO A 203 -2.12 -3.30 20.62
C PRO A 203 -1.35 -1.98 20.79
N ILE A 204 -1.86 -1.08 21.64
CA ILE A 204 -1.16 0.14 22.04
C ILE A 204 0.17 -0.15 22.74
N GLU A 205 0.26 -1.22 23.54
CA GLU A 205 1.51 -1.61 24.20
C GLU A 205 2.57 -1.99 23.15
N ASP A 206 2.19 -2.74 22.12
CA ASP A 206 3.08 -3.09 21.02
C ASP A 206 3.50 -1.85 20.22
N LEU A 207 2.58 -0.89 20.00
CA LEU A 207 2.88 0.39 19.35
C LEU A 207 3.85 1.24 20.19
N ILE A 208 3.69 1.27 21.52
CA ILE A 208 4.60 1.98 22.44
C ILE A 208 5.99 1.36 22.39
N VAL A 209 6.10 0.03 22.50
CA VAL A 209 7.38 -0.68 22.44
C VAL A 209 8.06 -0.43 21.10
N LYS A 210 7.31 -0.52 19.99
CA LYS A 210 7.83 -0.19 18.65
C LYS A 210 8.34 1.25 18.59
N ALA A 211 7.54 2.22 19.03
CA ALA A 211 7.92 3.63 19.02
C ALA A 211 9.19 3.91 19.85
N GLN A 212 9.37 3.24 20.98
CA GLN A 212 10.59 3.35 21.80
C GLN A 212 11.83 2.80 21.07
N ILE A 213 11.69 1.65 20.41
CA ILE A 213 12.78 1.04 19.62
C ILE A 213 13.15 1.94 18.45
N ASP A 214 12.14 2.39 17.69
CA ASP A 214 12.32 3.25 16.52
C ASP A 214 12.98 4.57 16.94
N PHE A 215 12.52 5.19 18.03
CA PHE A 215 13.09 6.42 18.55
C PHE A 215 14.54 6.23 19.01
N ALA A 216 14.87 5.13 19.71
CA ALA A 216 16.24 4.85 20.12
C ALA A 216 17.18 4.68 18.92
N GLN A 217 16.74 3.95 17.88
CA GLN A 217 17.50 3.81 16.63
C GLN A 217 17.67 5.13 15.91
N PHE A 218 16.60 5.93 15.86
CA PHE A 218 16.57 7.26 15.26
C PHE A 218 17.55 8.23 15.93
N ILE A 219 17.67 8.20 17.25
CA ILE A 219 18.65 9.01 17.99
C ILE A 219 20.08 8.50 17.74
N ASP A 220 20.30 7.18 17.73
CA ASP A 220 21.65 6.63 17.50
C ASP A 220 22.17 6.90 16.08
N SER A 221 21.28 6.99 15.09
CA SER A 221 21.63 7.31 13.70
C SER A 221 22.02 8.77 13.46
N GLN A 222 21.80 9.68 14.43
CA GLN A 222 22.09 11.11 14.25
C GLN A 222 23.59 11.40 14.15
N SER A 223 23.95 12.31 13.25
CA SER A 223 25.32 12.74 13.02
C SER A 223 25.96 13.38 14.25
N LYS A 224 27.15 12.89 14.60
CA LYS A 224 27.91 13.33 15.78
C LYS A 224 28.94 14.39 15.43
N THR A 225 29.39 14.42 14.18
CA THR A 225 30.41 15.34 13.68
C THR A 225 29.93 16.10 12.45
N MET A 226 30.53 17.26 12.18
CA MET A 226 30.23 18.08 11.01
C MET A 226 30.45 17.32 9.68
N HIS A 227 31.50 16.48 9.63
CA HIS A 227 31.76 15.65 8.45
C HIS A 227 30.64 14.64 8.20
N GLN A 228 30.22 13.92 9.25
CA GLN A 228 29.10 12.97 9.16
C GLN A 228 27.81 13.67 8.72
N ALA A 229 27.46 14.81 9.32
CA ALA A 229 26.27 15.57 8.95
C ALA A 229 26.32 16.01 7.48
N SER A 230 27.49 16.41 6.98
CA SER A 230 27.65 16.81 5.58
C SER A 230 27.53 15.64 4.61
N GLU A 231 28.08 14.47 4.96
CA GLU A 231 27.91 13.24 4.16
C GLU A 231 26.48 12.74 4.18
N GLU A 232 25.83 12.79 5.33
CA GLU A 232 24.44 12.38 5.49
C GLU A 232 23.50 13.31 4.70
N TYR A 233 23.71 14.62 4.74
CA TYR A 233 22.99 15.59 3.91
C TYR A 233 23.14 15.28 2.41
N ARG A 234 24.35 14.98 1.95
CA ARG A 234 24.61 14.55 0.55
C ARG A 234 23.91 13.25 0.23
N ARG A 235 23.94 12.27 1.14
CA ARG A 235 23.32 10.96 0.96
C ARG A 235 21.79 11.08 0.86
N ARG A 236 21.17 11.89 1.72
CA ARG A 236 19.71 12.09 1.77
C ARG A 236 19.19 12.92 0.61
N TYR A 237 19.80 14.10 0.38
CA TYR A 237 19.24 15.12 -0.51
C TYR A 237 19.95 15.24 -1.86
N LEU A 238 20.96 14.41 -2.11
CA LEU A 238 21.73 14.33 -3.36
C LEU A 238 22.31 15.68 -3.80
N ARG A 239 22.80 16.46 -2.83
CA ARG A 239 23.33 17.82 -3.00
C ARG A 239 24.32 18.16 -1.89
N ASP A 240 25.12 19.19 -2.10
CA ASP A 240 25.96 19.72 -1.03
C ASP A 240 25.13 20.52 0.00
N PRO A 241 25.54 20.52 1.29
CA PRO A 241 24.94 21.37 2.30
C PRO A 241 24.95 22.86 1.92
N PRO A 242 23.94 23.63 2.36
CA PRO A 242 23.86 25.05 2.04
C PRO A 242 25.02 25.84 2.67
N PRO A 243 25.36 27.03 2.14
CA PRO A 243 26.34 27.92 2.78
C PRO A 243 25.95 28.20 4.24
N GLY A 244 26.93 28.09 5.15
CA GLY A 244 26.70 28.30 6.58
C GLY A 244 26.20 27.06 7.34
N PHE A 245 26.13 25.90 6.71
CA PHE A 245 25.74 24.64 7.36
C PHE A 245 26.61 24.31 8.58
N GLU A 246 27.89 24.67 8.55
CA GLU A 246 28.82 24.52 9.68
C GLU A 246 28.43 25.36 10.89
N LYS A 247 27.88 26.56 10.65
CA LYS A 247 27.40 27.45 11.71
C LYS A 247 26.12 26.90 12.32
N TRP A 248 25.20 26.43 11.48
CA TRP A 248 24.00 25.76 11.93
C TRP A 248 24.33 24.52 12.77
N PHE A 249 25.27 23.67 12.33
CA PHE A 249 25.68 22.48 13.08
C PHE A 249 26.29 22.85 14.44
N ALA A 250 27.17 23.86 14.47
CA ALA A 250 27.76 24.35 15.70
C ALA A 250 26.70 24.91 16.66
N TYR A 251 25.73 25.68 16.15
CA TYR A 251 24.63 26.21 16.94
C TYR A 251 23.73 25.10 17.51
N ALA A 252 23.38 24.10 16.69
CA ALA A 252 22.58 22.96 17.11
C ALA A 252 23.29 22.17 18.22
N LYS A 253 24.60 21.93 18.08
CA LYS A 253 25.40 21.25 19.11
C LYS A 253 25.58 22.08 20.38
N SER A 254 25.69 23.40 20.30
CA SER A 254 25.83 24.24 21.51
C SER A 254 24.55 24.33 22.33
N HIS A 255 23.41 23.95 21.76
CA HIS A 255 22.10 23.91 22.42
C HIS A 255 21.62 22.47 22.68
N ASP A 256 22.53 21.50 22.68
CA ASP A 256 22.25 20.09 22.95
C ASP A 256 21.13 19.51 22.06
N SER A 257 21.02 19.98 20.81
CA SER A 257 20.06 19.44 19.86
C SER A 257 20.34 17.96 19.61
N ILE A 258 19.35 17.14 19.96
CA ILE A 258 19.38 15.70 19.73
C ILE A 258 19.11 15.34 18.25
N PHE A 259 18.52 16.25 17.48
CA PHE A 259 18.24 16.08 16.05
C PHE A 259 19.22 16.90 15.22
N ILE A 260 19.84 16.25 14.24
CA ILE A 260 20.79 16.87 13.30
C ILE A 260 20.35 16.58 11.86
N ASP A 261 19.99 15.34 11.54
CA ASP A 261 19.79 14.96 10.13
C ASP A 261 18.31 14.98 9.70
N GLU A 262 17.40 15.37 10.60
CA GLU A 262 15.96 15.08 10.51
C GLU A 262 15.14 16.31 10.13
N PHE A 263 15.61 16.99 9.08
CA PHE A 263 15.00 18.22 8.55
C PHE A 263 14.50 18.03 7.10
N ASP A 264 14.08 16.81 6.76
CA ASP A 264 13.64 16.41 5.42
C ASP A 264 12.53 17.32 4.88
N MET A 265 11.59 17.71 5.74
CA MET A 265 10.50 18.64 5.43
C MET A 265 11.03 19.94 4.80
N ILE A 266 12.11 20.54 5.32
CA ILE A 266 12.67 21.78 4.75
C ILE A 266 13.14 21.55 3.32
N ASN A 267 13.80 20.42 3.05
CA ASN A 267 14.28 20.10 1.72
C ASN A 267 13.13 19.80 0.75
N ASP A 268 12.13 19.04 1.19
CA ASP A 268 10.97 18.67 0.39
C ASP A 268 10.08 19.87 0.07
N ASP A 269 9.85 20.76 1.04
CA ASP A 269 9.08 22.00 0.87
C ASP A 269 9.81 22.98 -0.08
N LEU A 270 11.15 23.04 -0.04
CA LEU A 270 11.93 23.92 -0.93
C LEU A 270 12.09 23.36 -2.36
N LYS A 271 11.89 22.06 -2.56
CA LYS A 271 12.12 21.37 -3.83
C LYS A 271 11.40 21.96 -5.04
N PRO A 272 10.12 22.36 -4.95
CA PRO A 272 9.41 22.97 -6.07
C PRO A 272 10.07 24.28 -6.57
N PHE A 273 10.78 24.99 -5.70
CA PHE A 273 11.32 26.32 -5.98
C PHE A 273 12.72 26.29 -6.64
N TRP A 274 13.45 25.17 -6.61
CA TRP A 274 14.82 25.11 -7.15
C TRP A 274 14.91 25.29 -8.67
N ASN A 275 13.81 25.08 -9.40
CA ASN A 275 13.75 25.31 -10.85
C ASN A 275 13.22 26.70 -11.21
N VAL A 276 12.99 27.57 -10.21
CA VAL A 276 12.51 28.95 -10.41
C VAL A 276 13.68 29.91 -10.22
N SER A 277 13.80 30.92 -11.08
CA SER A 277 14.89 31.89 -10.95
C SER A 277 14.71 32.74 -9.67
N PRO A 278 15.79 33.09 -8.95
CA PRO A 278 15.70 33.93 -7.75
C PRO A 278 15.01 35.28 -8.01
N LYS A 279 15.24 35.86 -9.20
CA LYS A 279 14.58 37.10 -9.63
C LYS A 279 13.06 36.92 -9.68
N THR A 280 12.58 35.83 -10.26
CA THR A 280 11.15 35.53 -10.38
C THR A 280 10.50 35.31 -9.02
N LEU A 281 11.20 34.63 -8.09
CA LEU A 281 10.71 34.44 -6.72
C LEU A 281 10.58 35.77 -5.97
N LEU A 282 11.58 36.66 -6.07
CA LEU A 282 11.53 37.98 -5.44
C LEU A 282 10.42 38.86 -6.05
N GLU A 283 10.28 38.87 -7.38
CA GLU A 283 9.19 39.58 -8.05
C GLU A 283 7.81 39.05 -7.65
N SER A 284 7.65 37.73 -7.45
CA SER A 284 6.38 37.16 -7.01
C SER A 284 6.07 37.52 -5.55
N ILE A 285 7.05 37.45 -4.64
CA ILE A 285 6.90 37.93 -3.25
C ILE A 285 6.47 39.40 -3.23
N ASP A 286 7.16 40.26 -3.99
CA ASP A 286 6.82 41.68 -4.09
C ASP A 286 5.40 41.87 -4.61
N HIS A 287 5.02 41.14 -5.65
CA HIS A 287 3.68 41.21 -6.20
C HIS A 287 2.62 40.85 -5.16
N VAL A 288 2.74 39.69 -4.50
CA VAL A 288 1.68 39.19 -3.60
C VAL A 288 1.54 39.98 -2.31
N THR A 289 2.62 40.60 -1.84
CA THR A 289 2.63 41.38 -0.60
C THR A 289 2.25 42.84 -0.81
N GLN A 290 2.34 43.36 -2.04
CA GLN A 290 1.98 44.75 -2.38
C GLN A 290 0.55 44.92 -2.91
N ILE A 291 -0.20 43.83 -3.11
CA ILE A 291 -1.60 43.91 -3.57
C ILE A 291 -2.42 44.75 -2.58
N GLN A 292 -2.95 45.86 -3.10
CA GLN A 292 -3.65 46.89 -2.31
C GLN A 292 -4.82 46.29 -1.51
N ASN A 293 -4.97 46.77 -0.28
CA ASN A 293 -6.00 46.41 0.72
C ASN A 293 -5.76 45.15 1.55
N ASP A 294 -4.52 44.63 1.65
CA ASP A 294 -4.23 43.49 2.53
C ASP A 294 -5.16 42.29 2.27
N LYS A 295 -5.62 42.16 1.02
CA LYS A 295 -6.69 41.25 0.63
C LYS A 295 -6.35 39.79 0.96
N PHE A 296 -5.06 39.48 0.98
CA PHE A 296 -4.55 38.14 1.21
C PHE A 296 -3.94 37.94 2.60
N ALA A 297 -3.85 38.98 3.44
CA ALA A 297 -3.18 38.90 4.74
C ALA A 297 -1.73 38.37 4.64
N LEU A 298 -1.05 38.64 3.51
CA LEU A 298 0.35 38.29 3.30
C LEU A 298 1.25 39.48 3.65
N ARG A 299 2.38 39.19 4.28
CA ARG A 299 3.36 40.20 4.71
C ARG A 299 4.74 39.87 4.16
N LYS A 300 5.41 40.87 3.58
CA LYS A 300 6.82 40.74 3.22
C LYS A 300 7.67 40.83 4.49
N ARG A 301 8.55 39.86 4.68
CA ARG A 301 9.51 39.78 5.78
C ARG A 301 10.87 39.35 5.26
N GLY A 302 11.90 39.63 6.03
CA GLY A 302 13.25 39.25 5.64
C GLY A 302 14.31 39.58 6.68
N PHE A 303 15.52 39.11 6.40
CA PHE A 303 16.72 39.49 7.12
C PHE A 303 17.65 40.24 6.18
N THR A 304 18.29 41.30 6.66
CA THR A 304 19.35 41.99 5.94
C THR A 304 20.44 42.41 6.90
N ASN A 305 21.66 41.94 6.67
CA ASN A 305 22.81 42.15 7.56
C ASN A 305 22.52 41.77 9.04
N GLY A 306 21.71 40.74 9.24
CA GLY A 306 21.29 40.28 10.57
C GLY A 306 20.21 41.08 11.26
N GLU A 307 19.57 42.03 10.57
CA GLU A 307 18.39 42.73 11.07
C GLU A 307 17.12 42.17 10.43
N TYR A 308 16.14 41.82 11.27
CA TYR A 308 14.82 41.42 10.82
C TYR A 308 14.00 42.65 10.42
N HIS A 309 13.36 42.60 9.26
CA HIS A 309 12.59 43.73 8.72
C HIS A 309 11.40 43.29 7.86
N GLY A 310 10.56 44.25 7.46
CA GLY A 310 9.47 44.04 6.51
C GLY A 310 8.32 45.04 6.63
N GLN A 311 7.26 44.83 5.84
CA GLN A 311 6.11 45.74 5.77
C GLN A 311 4.94 45.31 6.64
N GLY A 312 4.26 46.27 7.29
CA GLY A 312 3.17 45.97 8.25
C GLY A 312 3.71 45.43 9.58
N GLY A 313 2.92 45.47 10.64
CA GLY A 313 3.29 44.95 11.96
C GLY A 313 2.32 43.88 12.44
N GLY A 314 2.65 43.20 13.54
CA GLY A 314 1.76 42.23 14.17
C GLY A 314 2.55 41.17 14.91
N TRP A 315 2.06 40.77 16.08
CA TRP A 315 2.78 39.86 16.96
C TRP A 315 3.15 38.51 16.28
N ILE A 316 2.33 38.01 15.34
CA ILE A 316 2.57 36.75 14.60
C ILE A 316 3.86 36.84 13.77
N VAL A 317 4.05 37.93 13.03
CA VAL A 317 5.25 38.14 12.20
C VAL A 317 6.45 38.56 13.04
N ASP A 318 6.23 39.29 14.12
CA ASP A 318 7.32 39.74 14.99
C ASP A 318 7.92 38.57 15.80
N ASP A 319 7.13 37.53 16.07
CA ASP A 319 7.59 36.31 16.77
C ASP A 319 8.71 35.58 16.04
N LEU A 320 8.62 35.39 14.71
CA LEU A 320 9.68 34.74 13.94
C LEU A 320 11.01 35.51 14.03
N GLY A 321 10.94 36.84 14.00
CA GLY A 321 12.12 37.69 14.20
C GLY A 321 12.76 37.49 15.57
N GLY A 322 11.95 37.34 16.61
CA GLY A 322 12.41 37.00 17.96
C GLY A 322 13.01 35.60 18.04
N LEU A 323 12.36 34.59 17.43
CA LEU A 323 12.83 33.20 17.42
C LEU A 323 14.21 33.04 16.79
N LEU A 324 14.49 33.82 15.75
CA LEU A 324 15.76 33.75 14.99
C LEU A 324 16.80 34.78 15.46
N GLN A 325 16.53 35.55 16.52
CA GLN A 325 17.39 36.65 16.94
C GLN A 325 18.84 36.21 17.24
N ASP A 326 19.01 35.05 17.89
CA ASP A 326 20.32 34.55 18.30
C ASP A 326 21.22 34.16 17.10
N VAL A 327 20.59 33.77 15.99
CA VAL A 327 21.29 33.38 14.75
C VAL A 327 21.24 34.44 13.67
N ALA A 328 20.53 35.55 13.89
CA ALA A 328 20.21 36.53 12.85
C ALA A 328 21.44 37.05 12.10
N LYS A 329 22.54 37.29 12.81
CA LYS A 329 23.82 37.78 12.24
C LYS A 329 24.47 36.82 11.24
N ASP A 330 24.17 35.53 11.35
CA ASP A 330 24.69 34.50 10.48
C ASP A 330 23.76 34.17 9.30
N LEU A 331 22.54 34.69 9.31
CA LEU A 331 21.57 34.50 8.23
C LEU A 331 21.97 35.30 6.98
N PRO A 332 21.76 34.72 5.78
CA PRO A 332 21.92 35.47 4.54
C PRO A 332 20.85 36.56 4.41
N ASN A 333 21.10 37.50 3.50
CA ASN A 333 20.04 38.40 3.06
C ASN A 333 18.96 37.58 2.36
N VAL A 334 17.76 37.57 2.92
CA VAL A 334 16.65 36.75 2.45
C VAL A 334 15.34 37.50 2.63
N GLU A 335 14.43 37.33 1.69
CA GLU A 335 13.07 37.86 1.74
C GLU A 335 12.08 36.74 1.46
N PHE A 336 10.93 36.79 2.13
CA PHE A 336 9.87 35.81 2.00
C PHE A 336 8.50 36.45 2.22
N ALA A 337 7.46 35.82 1.68
CA ALA A 337 6.08 36.15 2.00
C ALA A 337 5.66 35.35 3.24
N PHE A 338 4.95 35.99 4.15
CA PHE A 338 4.52 35.39 5.40
C PHE A 338 3.00 35.41 5.48
N ASP A 339 2.39 34.25 5.73
CA ASP A 339 0.95 34.11 5.88
C ASP A 339 0.50 34.38 7.31
N MET A 340 -0.42 35.34 7.45
CA MET A 340 -0.97 35.75 8.75
C MET A 340 -2.22 34.97 9.15
N VAL A 341 -2.71 34.05 8.31
CA VAL A 341 -3.90 33.23 8.61
C VAL A 341 -3.53 31.75 8.74
N ASP A 342 -4.46 30.97 9.29
CA ASP A 342 -4.27 29.54 9.58
C ASP A 342 -4.74 28.63 8.42
N GLU A 343 -4.79 29.15 7.19
CA GLU A 343 -5.21 28.43 5.98
C GLU A 343 -4.19 28.63 4.85
N PRO A 344 -3.60 27.54 4.33
CA PRO A 344 -2.50 27.58 3.36
C PRO A 344 -2.94 28.09 1.98
N ARG A 345 -1.95 28.43 1.14
CA ARG A 345 -2.15 29.23 -0.08
C ARG A 345 -1.82 28.49 -1.37
N GLU A 346 -0.95 27.50 -1.35
CA GLU A 346 -0.29 27.06 -2.57
C GLU A 346 -0.57 25.60 -2.91
N ILE A 347 -1.18 25.37 -4.07
CA ILE A 347 -1.29 24.04 -4.68
C ILE A 347 -0.68 24.13 -6.06
N ILE A 348 0.60 23.78 -6.15
CA ILE A 348 1.36 24.10 -7.35
C ILE A 348 0.96 23.20 -8.53
N SER A 349 0.65 23.84 -9.66
CA SER A 349 0.44 23.12 -10.93
C SER A 349 1.76 22.67 -11.54
N GLN A 350 1.84 21.40 -11.93
CA GLN A 350 2.99 20.82 -12.64
C GLN A 350 3.32 21.58 -13.94
N GLY A 351 2.31 22.13 -14.62
CA GLY A 351 2.53 22.97 -15.80
C GLY A 351 3.26 24.28 -15.46
N LEU A 352 2.90 24.91 -14.34
CA LEU A 352 3.47 26.18 -13.91
C LEU A 352 4.89 26.01 -13.34
N LEU A 353 5.17 24.87 -12.67
CA LEU A 353 6.53 24.51 -12.27
C LEU A 353 7.48 24.34 -13.46
N LYS A 354 7.01 23.62 -14.49
CA LYS A 354 7.79 23.40 -15.72
C LYS A 354 8.05 24.70 -16.49
N ALA A 355 7.19 25.70 -16.34
CA ALA A 355 7.36 27.02 -16.95
C ALA A 355 8.39 27.92 -16.23
N GLY A 356 8.98 27.48 -15.11
CA GLY A 356 10.02 28.23 -14.39
C GLY A 356 9.47 29.33 -13.47
N GLY A 357 8.21 29.22 -13.05
CA GLY A 357 7.54 30.14 -12.13
C GLY A 357 6.90 31.37 -12.81
N PHE A 358 6.17 32.18 -12.01
CA PHE A 358 5.41 33.33 -12.47
C PHE A 358 5.64 34.52 -11.53
N SER A 359 6.05 35.67 -12.08
CA SER A 359 6.29 36.88 -11.27
C SER A 359 5.02 37.59 -10.83
N LYS A 360 3.87 37.28 -11.44
CA LYS A 360 2.57 37.84 -11.08
C LYS A 360 1.55 36.72 -10.86
N PRO A 361 1.67 35.98 -9.76
CA PRO A 361 0.77 34.88 -9.43
C PRO A 361 -0.66 35.39 -9.21
N GLU A 362 -1.63 34.67 -9.77
CA GLU A 362 -3.05 34.93 -9.52
C GLU A 362 -3.56 34.13 -8.33
N PHE A 363 -4.50 34.72 -7.58
CA PHE A 363 -5.11 34.11 -6.42
C PHE A 363 -6.62 34.04 -6.58
N THR A 364 -7.18 32.87 -6.30
CA THR A 364 -8.61 32.59 -6.41
C THR A 364 -9.17 32.30 -5.03
N SER A 365 -10.21 33.03 -4.63
CA SER A 365 -10.93 32.74 -3.38
C SER A 365 -11.79 31.50 -3.56
N ALA A 366 -11.72 30.58 -2.58
CA ALA A 366 -12.63 29.45 -2.51
C ALA A 366 -14.09 29.89 -2.31
N ASN A 367 -14.32 31.08 -1.72
CA ASN A 367 -15.63 31.61 -1.39
C ASN A 367 -16.51 30.57 -0.63
N HIS A 368 -15.88 29.86 0.30
CA HIS A 368 -16.47 28.79 1.12
C HIS A 368 -17.00 27.57 0.33
N ASN A 369 -16.63 27.43 -0.94
CA ASN A 369 -16.93 26.24 -1.72
C ASN A 369 -15.86 25.17 -1.48
N SER A 370 -16.20 23.92 -1.82
CA SER A 370 -15.24 22.82 -1.77
C SER A 370 -14.01 23.15 -2.61
N ILE A 371 -12.83 22.89 -2.04
CA ILE A 371 -11.53 23.03 -2.69
C ILE A 371 -10.94 21.66 -3.08
N TRP A 372 -11.71 20.58 -2.92
CA TRP A 372 -11.23 19.22 -3.08
C TRP A 372 -10.60 18.95 -4.44
N GLU A 373 -11.25 19.39 -5.52
CA GLU A 373 -10.75 19.23 -6.88
C GLU A 373 -9.37 19.89 -7.08
N GLN A 374 -9.12 21.03 -6.45
CA GLN A 374 -7.82 21.70 -6.48
C GLN A 374 -6.80 20.90 -5.66
N VAL A 375 -7.18 20.50 -4.45
CA VAL A 375 -6.33 19.80 -3.48
C VAL A 375 -5.79 18.47 -4.01
N ILE A 376 -6.56 17.73 -4.81
CA ILE A 376 -6.14 16.43 -5.37
C ILE A 376 -5.40 16.53 -6.70
N GLN A 377 -5.27 17.72 -7.31
CA GLN A 377 -4.54 17.87 -8.58
C GLN A 377 -3.12 17.28 -8.53
N PRO A 378 -2.33 17.47 -7.45
CA PRO A 378 -0.98 16.89 -7.37
C PRO A 378 -0.96 15.36 -7.31
N CYS A 379 -2.06 14.71 -6.93
CA CYS A 379 -2.13 13.27 -6.69
C CYS A 379 -2.16 12.42 -7.98
N GLN A 380 -2.46 13.01 -9.14
CA GLN A 380 -2.78 12.28 -10.39
C GLN A 380 -1.64 11.40 -10.96
N ASN A 381 -0.42 11.50 -10.44
CA ASN A 381 0.74 10.70 -10.87
C ASN A 381 1.42 9.92 -9.73
N SER A 382 0.82 9.93 -8.54
CA SER A 382 1.44 9.34 -7.37
C SER A 382 0.96 7.90 -7.17
N ALA A 383 1.77 6.94 -7.61
CA ALA A 383 1.62 5.56 -7.19
C ALA A 383 2.15 5.43 -5.75
N HIS A 384 1.38 5.90 -4.77
CA HIS A 384 1.70 5.68 -3.37
C HIS A 384 1.12 4.32 -2.95
N GLU A 385 2.01 3.35 -2.74
CA GLU A 385 1.65 2.15 -1.98
C GLU A 385 1.62 2.53 -0.51
N ALA A 386 0.44 2.47 0.11
CA ALA A 386 0.32 2.66 1.55
C ALA A 386 1.26 1.70 2.29
N SER A 387 1.94 2.22 3.31
CA SER A 387 2.83 1.45 4.17
C SER A 387 2.08 0.27 4.77
N LYS A 388 2.74 -0.89 4.80
CA LYS A 388 2.14 -2.08 5.39
C LYS A 388 2.12 -1.92 6.90
N SER A 389 0.93 -2.06 7.48
CA SER A 389 0.74 -2.16 8.93
C SER A 389 1.73 -3.17 9.53
N THR A 390 2.43 -2.74 10.56
CA THR A 390 3.52 -3.50 11.21
C THR A 390 3.06 -4.14 12.52
N VAL A 391 2.01 -3.58 13.13
CA VAL A 391 1.39 -4.07 14.36
C VAL A 391 -0.02 -4.55 14.05
N TYR A 392 -0.39 -5.74 14.54
CA TYR A 392 -1.76 -6.22 14.40
C TYR A 392 -2.69 -5.44 15.34
N ASP A 393 -3.67 -4.77 14.77
CA ASP A 393 -4.50 -3.79 15.47
C ASP A 393 -5.86 -4.35 15.93
N HIS A 394 -6.05 -5.67 15.77
CA HIS A 394 -7.29 -6.39 16.07
C HIS A 394 -8.54 -5.80 15.37
N GLY A 395 -8.34 -5.10 14.24
CA GLY A 395 -9.41 -4.45 13.48
C GLY A 395 -9.79 -3.05 14.00
N ILE A 396 -9.04 -2.50 14.95
CA ILE A 396 -9.16 -1.10 15.39
C ILE A 396 -8.12 -0.28 14.64
N PRO A 397 -8.48 0.71 13.80
CA PRO A 397 -7.55 1.40 12.91
C PRO A 397 -6.66 2.39 13.67
N PHE A 398 -5.72 1.89 14.46
CA PHE A 398 -4.70 2.73 15.11
C PHE A 398 -3.76 3.34 14.07
N VAL A 399 -3.36 4.58 14.30
CA VAL A 399 -2.36 5.26 13.46
C VAL A 399 -1.01 4.58 13.69
N GLN A 400 -0.46 3.98 12.63
CA GLN A 400 0.87 3.34 12.67
C GLN A 400 1.91 4.07 11.83
N ASP A 401 1.45 4.78 10.79
CA ASP A 401 2.27 5.67 9.97
C ASP A 401 1.56 7.03 9.88
N TRP A 402 2.18 8.03 10.50
CA TRP A 402 1.65 9.39 10.53
C TRP A 402 1.69 10.05 9.15
N SER A 403 2.72 9.76 8.35
CA SER A 403 2.89 10.36 7.03
C SER A 403 1.81 9.87 6.07
N ASP A 404 1.51 8.58 6.09
CA ASP A 404 0.43 8.02 5.28
C ASP A 404 -0.94 8.52 5.76
N THR A 405 -1.18 8.51 7.07
CA THR A 405 -2.48 8.86 7.66
C THR A 405 -2.90 10.32 7.36
N LYS A 406 -1.93 11.22 7.18
CA LYS A 406 -2.21 12.62 6.82
C LYS A 406 -2.14 12.88 5.32
N ASP A 407 -1.70 11.91 4.51
CA ASP A 407 -1.54 12.10 3.08
C ASP A 407 -2.92 12.19 2.42
N VAL A 408 -3.26 13.38 1.94
CA VAL A 408 -4.51 13.65 1.24
C VAL A 408 -4.68 12.77 0.00
N CYS A 409 -3.58 12.39 -0.67
CA CYS A 409 -3.65 11.53 -1.86
C CYS A 409 -4.04 10.08 -1.53
N LEU A 410 -3.78 9.61 -0.30
CA LEU A 410 -4.13 8.26 0.15
C LEU A 410 -5.55 8.20 0.75
N HIS A 411 -6.14 9.34 1.07
CA HIS A 411 -7.38 9.45 1.86
C HIS A 411 -8.48 10.25 1.14
N PRO A 412 -9.07 9.73 0.05
CA PRO A 412 -10.11 10.41 -0.70
C PRO A 412 -11.37 10.71 0.13
N GLU A 413 -11.61 9.95 1.19
CA GLU A 413 -12.69 10.18 2.15
C GLU A 413 -12.60 11.53 2.86
N PHE A 414 -11.43 12.20 2.87
CA PHE A 414 -11.27 13.52 3.47
C PHE A 414 -12.14 14.59 2.83
N GLU A 415 -12.52 14.43 1.55
CA GLU A 415 -13.47 15.31 0.85
C GLU A 415 -14.72 15.60 1.68
N PHE A 416 -15.30 14.55 2.26
CA PHE A 416 -16.59 14.62 2.96
C PHE A 416 -16.45 14.63 4.49
N MET A 417 -15.22 14.49 4.99
CA MET A 417 -14.94 14.29 6.40
C MET A 417 -14.17 15.44 7.04
N HIS A 418 -13.55 16.31 6.24
CA HIS A 418 -12.71 17.38 6.72
C HIS A 418 -13.25 18.76 6.29
N GLY A 419 -13.59 19.58 7.29
CA GLY A 419 -14.21 20.88 7.09
C GLY A 419 -13.45 21.84 6.17
N PHE A 420 -12.11 21.88 6.25
CA PHE A 420 -11.27 22.74 5.42
C PHE A 420 -11.41 22.43 3.92
N PHE A 421 -11.56 21.15 3.55
CA PHE A 421 -11.69 20.77 2.14
C PHE A 421 -13.09 21.04 1.60
N GLY A 422 -14.12 20.81 2.41
CA GLY A 422 -15.51 20.99 1.98
C GLY A 422 -15.99 22.45 1.98
N SER A 423 -15.57 23.26 2.95
CA SER A 423 -15.97 24.66 3.06
C SER A 423 -14.97 25.45 3.91
N PRO A 424 -13.85 25.90 3.34
CA PRO A 424 -12.87 26.70 4.08
C PRO A 424 -13.40 28.10 4.45
N GLU A 425 -12.83 28.74 5.47
CA GLU A 425 -13.32 30.03 5.98
C GLU A 425 -12.78 31.21 5.16
N THR A 426 -11.47 31.25 4.92
CA THR A 426 -10.75 32.38 4.31
C THR A 426 -9.88 31.97 3.12
N CYS A 427 -10.03 30.74 2.63
CA CYS A 427 -9.05 30.13 1.75
C CYS A 427 -8.99 30.86 0.40
N ILE A 428 -7.77 31.23 0.05
CA ILE A 428 -7.42 31.91 -1.19
C ILE A 428 -6.20 31.20 -1.73
N LEU A 429 -6.35 30.59 -2.90
CA LEU A 429 -5.40 29.65 -3.47
C LEU A 429 -4.68 30.24 -4.67
N THR A 430 -3.41 29.91 -4.82
CA THR A 430 -2.66 30.07 -6.06
C THR A 430 -2.10 28.73 -6.52
N SER A 431 -1.89 28.61 -7.84
CA SER A 431 -1.23 27.45 -8.45
C SER A 431 0.21 27.75 -8.88
N ALA A 432 0.66 28.99 -8.71
CA ALA A 432 2.02 29.41 -9.02
C ALA A 432 2.94 29.18 -7.81
N PRO A 433 4.23 28.84 -8.03
CA PRO A 433 5.20 28.70 -6.95
C PRO A 433 5.62 30.07 -6.41
N VAL A 434 5.21 30.41 -5.20
CA VAL A 434 5.60 31.61 -4.45
C VAL A 434 6.11 31.18 -3.08
N PRO A 435 7.30 31.53 -2.59
CA PRO A 435 7.76 31.03 -1.29
C PRO A 435 6.99 31.72 -0.14
N ILE A 436 5.88 31.12 0.29
CA ILE A 436 5.01 31.62 1.37
C ILE A 436 5.23 30.78 2.62
N LEU A 437 5.60 31.44 3.73
CA LEU A 437 5.68 30.80 5.04
C LEU A 437 4.30 30.69 5.67
N SER A 438 3.87 29.47 5.99
CA SER A 438 2.56 29.18 6.56
C SER A 438 2.66 28.32 7.82
N GLN A 439 1.67 28.47 8.71
CA GLN A 439 1.65 27.78 10.01
C GLN A 439 1.18 26.33 9.93
N GLY A 440 0.52 25.95 8.83
CA GLY A 440 -0.16 24.67 8.67
C GLY A 440 -0.54 24.43 7.21
N ALA A 441 -0.20 23.26 6.67
CA ALA A 441 -0.52 22.90 5.30
C ALA A 441 -0.80 21.38 5.18
N PRO A 442 -1.85 20.94 4.45
CA PRO A 442 -2.03 19.55 4.04
C PRO A 442 -0.91 19.06 3.11
N SER A 443 -0.75 17.74 2.96
CA SER A 443 0.36 17.12 2.20
C SER A 443 0.48 17.55 0.73
N THR A 444 -0.60 18.03 0.12
CA THR A 444 -0.62 18.46 -1.28
C THR A 444 -0.33 19.94 -1.49
N PHE A 445 -0.17 20.70 -0.40
CA PHE A 445 0.19 22.11 -0.46
C PHE A 445 1.71 22.27 -0.46
N ALA A 446 2.17 23.38 -1.03
CA ALA A 446 3.59 23.66 -1.20
C ALA A 446 4.07 24.87 -0.38
N ASP A 447 3.23 25.38 0.51
CA ASP A 447 3.59 26.40 1.49
C ASP A 447 4.79 25.93 2.32
N LEU A 448 5.70 26.85 2.65
CA LEU A 448 6.87 26.58 3.48
C LEU A 448 6.47 26.58 4.95
N MET A 449 6.59 25.44 5.61
CA MET A 449 6.18 25.31 7.00
C MET A 449 7.16 26.01 7.95
N TYR A 450 6.65 26.82 8.88
CA TYR A 450 7.43 27.37 9.97
C TYR A 450 6.80 27.06 11.34
N PRO A 451 7.58 27.07 12.45
CA PRO A 451 7.04 26.87 13.78
C PRO A 451 6.00 27.96 14.12
N SER A 452 4.76 27.55 14.36
CA SER A 452 3.68 28.49 14.65
C SER A 452 4.00 29.37 15.88
N PRO A 453 3.72 30.68 15.83
CA PRO A 453 3.96 31.61 16.95
C PRO A 453 3.04 31.32 18.14
N TRP A 454 2.05 30.44 17.99
CA TRP A 454 1.24 29.98 19.12
C TRP A 454 2.02 29.13 20.12
N TYR A 455 3.12 28.48 19.72
CA TYR A 455 3.96 27.71 20.65
C TYR A 455 4.69 28.64 21.63
N THR A 456 5.39 29.64 21.11
CA THR A 456 6.11 30.66 21.90
C THR A 456 5.14 31.51 22.71
N ALA A 457 4.01 31.92 22.13
CA ALA A 457 3.00 32.72 22.82
C ALA A 457 2.39 31.98 24.01
N LYS A 458 2.03 30.70 23.88
CA LYS A 458 1.48 29.90 24.99
C LYS A 458 2.51 29.65 26.09
N TYR A 459 3.76 29.44 25.71
CA TYR A 459 4.86 29.31 26.67
C TYR A 459 5.05 30.61 27.45
N ALA A 460 5.13 31.75 26.77
CA ALA A 460 5.24 33.07 27.39
C ALA A 460 4.05 33.41 28.30
N GLN A 461 2.85 32.98 27.93
CA GLN A 461 1.62 33.14 28.72
C GLN A 461 1.52 32.17 29.90
N LYS A 462 2.42 31.18 30.03
CA LYS A 462 2.37 30.13 31.07
C LYS A 462 1.01 29.45 31.15
N VAL A 463 0.42 29.14 29.98
CA VAL A 463 -0.92 28.52 29.89
C VAL A 463 -0.95 27.13 30.53
N TYR A 464 0.19 26.42 30.51
CA TYR A 464 0.36 25.14 31.19
C TYR A 464 1.22 25.32 32.44
N ASN A 465 0.78 24.72 33.53
CA ASN A 465 1.51 24.59 34.78
C ASN A 465 1.52 23.11 35.17
N GLU A 466 2.72 22.53 35.27
CA GLU A 466 2.91 21.11 35.60
C GLU A 466 2.37 20.80 37.01
N ASP A 467 2.45 21.74 37.94
CA ASP A 467 1.96 21.57 39.32
C ASP A 467 0.43 21.39 39.39
N ASP A 468 -0.30 21.88 38.38
CA ASP A 468 -1.76 21.76 38.29
C ASP A 468 -2.19 20.47 37.55
N ASP A 469 -1.24 19.72 36.97
CA ASP A 469 -1.52 18.53 36.17
C ASP A 469 -1.50 17.27 37.06
N PRO A 470 -2.64 16.58 37.27
CA PRO A 470 -2.68 15.42 38.14
C PRO A 470 -1.83 14.27 37.57
N PRO A 471 -1.18 13.46 38.44
CA PRO A 471 -0.47 12.25 38.02
C PRO A 471 -1.34 11.35 37.13
N TRP A 472 -0.70 10.62 36.22
CA TRP A 472 -1.40 9.77 35.24
C TRP A 472 -2.44 8.85 35.88
N GLU A 473 -2.11 8.22 37.01
CA GLU A 473 -2.96 7.29 37.74
C GLU A 473 -4.21 7.95 38.34
N GLN A 474 -4.20 9.28 38.47
CA GLN A 474 -5.31 10.08 38.99
C GLN A 474 -6.15 10.73 37.89
N LYS A 475 -5.73 10.63 36.62
CA LYS A 475 -6.51 11.14 35.50
C LYS A 475 -7.77 10.30 35.33
N ALA A 476 -8.91 10.95 35.12
CA ALA A 476 -10.16 10.25 34.87
C ALA A 476 -10.07 9.47 33.55
N ASN A 477 -10.57 8.24 33.52
CA ASN A 477 -10.65 7.42 32.31
C ASN A 477 -11.82 7.85 31.41
N ASN A 478 -11.83 9.13 31.02
CA ASN A 478 -12.85 9.77 30.21
C ASN A 478 -12.19 10.45 29.00
N LEU A 479 -12.90 10.43 27.88
CA LEU A 479 -12.54 11.24 26.72
C LEU A 479 -12.97 12.69 26.95
N TYR A 480 -12.05 13.64 26.82
CA TYR A 480 -12.33 15.07 26.96
C TYR A 480 -11.99 15.83 25.68
N TRP A 481 -12.92 16.67 25.23
CA TRP A 481 -12.68 17.63 24.16
C TRP A 481 -13.46 18.92 24.43
N ALA A 482 -12.77 20.05 24.33
CA ALA A 482 -13.38 21.37 24.41
C ALA A 482 -12.74 22.28 23.37
N GLY A 483 -13.57 22.89 22.53
CA GLY A 483 -13.08 23.79 21.50
C GLY A 483 -14.22 24.49 20.76
N ARG A 484 -13.91 25.63 20.14
CA ARG A 484 -14.83 26.27 19.19
C ARG A 484 -14.89 25.45 17.90
N SER A 485 -15.97 25.57 17.14
CA SER A 485 -16.12 24.93 15.82
C SER A 485 -15.39 25.71 14.72
N THR A 486 -14.10 25.99 14.91
CA THR A 486 -13.24 26.55 13.83
C THR A 486 -12.79 25.43 12.87
N GLY A 487 -12.33 25.79 11.67
CA GLY A 487 -11.84 24.84 10.67
C GLY A 487 -12.80 24.52 9.52
N SER A 488 -13.93 25.20 9.44
CA SER A 488 -14.79 25.27 8.25
C SER A 488 -15.84 26.36 8.40
N HIS A 489 -16.21 26.96 7.28
CA HIS A 489 -17.40 27.78 7.19
C HIS A 489 -18.66 26.92 7.16
N SER A 490 -19.66 27.29 7.96
CA SER A 490 -20.93 26.57 8.01
C SER A 490 -22.04 27.33 7.28
N ARG A 491 -22.59 26.74 6.22
CA ARG A 491 -23.80 27.23 5.53
C ARG A 491 -24.78 26.09 5.34
N ASN A 492 -26.08 26.36 5.52
CA ASN A 492 -27.17 25.42 5.21
C ASN A 492 -26.99 23.99 5.77
N GLY A 493 -26.42 23.85 6.98
CA GLY A 493 -26.23 22.55 7.62
C GLY A 493 -24.93 21.81 7.27
N SER A 494 -24.00 22.42 6.53
CA SER A 494 -22.70 21.82 6.19
C SER A 494 -21.85 21.45 7.41
N TRP A 495 -22.07 22.10 8.55
CA TRP A 495 -21.39 21.79 9.82
C TRP A 495 -21.48 20.32 10.22
N ASN A 496 -22.55 19.61 9.84
CA ASN A 496 -22.75 18.18 10.15
C ASN A 496 -21.62 17.28 9.62
N TYR A 497 -20.95 17.73 8.56
CA TYR A 497 -19.87 16.99 7.90
C TYR A 497 -18.47 17.46 8.32
N SER A 498 -18.37 18.53 9.11
CA SER A 498 -17.09 19.04 9.61
C SER A 498 -16.48 18.08 10.64
N HIS A 499 -15.15 17.91 10.60
CA HIS A 499 -14.41 16.91 11.38
C HIS A 499 -14.67 17.00 12.89
N ARG A 500 -14.79 18.21 13.47
CA ARG A 500 -15.09 18.39 14.90
C ARG A 500 -16.49 17.94 15.27
N GLN A 501 -17.48 18.23 14.43
CA GLN A 501 -18.88 17.87 14.70
C GLN A 501 -19.10 16.37 14.53
N ARG A 502 -18.43 15.76 13.53
CA ARG A 502 -18.38 14.31 13.38
C ARG A 502 -17.78 13.63 14.61
N PHE A 503 -16.67 14.17 15.14
CA PHE A 503 -16.07 13.67 16.37
C PHE A 503 -17.02 13.77 17.57
N VAL A 504 -17.61 14.94 17.83
CA VAL A 504 -18.57 15.10 18.94
C VAL A 504 -19.76 14.14 18.80
N LYS A 505 -20.31 13.99 17.58
CA LYS A 505 -21.39 13.04 17.30
C LYS A 505 -20.97 11.60 17.57
N LEU A 506 -19.77 11.20 17.15
CA LEU A 506 -19.23 9.87 17.42
C LEU A 506 -19.16 9.62 18.93
N VAL A 507 -18.54 10.54 19.67
CA VAL A 507 -18.33 10.39 21.12
C VAL A 507 -19.65 10.33 21.88
N GLN A 508 -20.66 11.12 21.49
CA GLN A 508 -22.01 11.07 22.07
C GLN A 508 -22.74 9.75 21.84
N THR A 509 -22.32 8.95 20.85
CA THR A 509 -22.92 7.65 20.52
C THR A 509 -22.17 6.46 21.09
N LEU A 510 -21.02 6.68 21.73
CA LEU A 510 -20.29 5.62 22.40
C LEU A 510 -21.08 5.17 23.66
N PRO A 511 -21.22 3.85 23.89
CA PRO A 511 -22.07 3.28 24.94
C PRO A 511 -21.55 3.51 26.36
#